data_AF-A0A2H0A0Y6-F1
#
_entry.id   AF-A0A2H0A0Y6-F1
#
_cell.length_a   1.000
_cell.length_b   1.000
_cell.length_c   1.000
_cell.angle_alpha   90.00
_cell.angle_beta   90.00
_cell.angle_gamma   90.00
#
_symmetry.space_group_name_H-M   'P 1'
#
loop_
_entity.id
_entity.type
_entity.pdbx_description
1 polymer ?
#
loop_
_entity_poly.entity_id
_entity_poly.type
_entity_poly.pdbx_seq_one_letter_code
_entity_poly.pdbx_strand_id
1 'polypeptide(L)' 'MSHVSTNFDRIGFQQDWNVVFPIDRLQELAAEGFIGSVADYHYSFMGATDPAEMEPSARNLALLLKGDQVDAALLVPV' A
#
# COMPACT_ATOMS: atom_id res chain seq x y z
N MET A 1 -2.19 1.07 -11.72
CA MET A 1 -0.91 0.44 -11.33
C MET A 1 -0.10 0.13 -12.60
N SER A 2 1.15 0.56 -12.67
CA SER A 2 2.08 0.25 -13.77
C SER A 2 3.29 -0.51 -13.22
N HIS A 3 3.85 -1.41 -14.03
CA HIS A 3 5.03 -2.21 -13.66
C HIS A 3 5.89 -2.43 -14.90
N VAL A 4 7.22 -2.38 -14.73
CA VAL A 4 8.20 -2.44 -15.83
C VAL A 4 8.32 -3.84 -16.43
N SER A 5 8.10 -4.88 -15.64
CA SER A 5 8.18 -6.27 -16.11
C SER A 5 7.00 -6.62 -17.03
N THR A 6 7.32 -7.26 -18.15
CA THR A 6 6.32 -7.87 -19.05
C THR A 6 5.62 -9.06 -18.40
N ASN A 7 6.29 -9.74 -17.45
CA ASN A 7 5.77 -10.91 -16.74
C ASN A 7 4.87 -10.55 -15.56
N PHE A 8 4.70 -9.25 -15.28
CA PHE A 8 3.75 -8.81 -14.26
C PHE A 8 2.32 -9.11 -14.73
N ASP A 9 1.65 -10.04 -14.06
CA ASP A 9 0.26 -10.34 -14.34
C ASP A 9 -0.62 -9.16 -13.92
N ARG A 10 -1.41 -8.67 -14.88
CA ARG A 10 -2.30 -7.53 -14.66
C ARG A 10 -3.76 -7.94 -14.48
N ILE A 11 -4.09 -9.19 -14.77
CA ILE A 11 -5.47 -9.65 -14.81
C ILE A 11 -6.08 -9.61 -13.40
N GLY A 12 -5.35 -10.11 -12.39
CA GLY A 12 -5.84 -10.19 -11.01
C GLY A 12 -6.31 -8.84 -10.47
N PHE A 13 -5.42 -7.84 -10.43
CA PHE A 13 -5.79 -6.51 -9.89
C PHE A 13 -6.73 -5.72 -10.80
N GLN A 14 -6.79 -6.02 -12.10
CA GLN A 14 -7.77 -5.41 -13.00
C GLN A 14 -9.19 -5.94 -12.75
N GLN A 15 -9.31 -7.20 -12.32
CA GLN A 15 -10.59 -7.80 -11.94
C GLN A 15 -10.99 -7.40 -10.53
N ASP A 16 -10.05 -7.43 -9.59
CA ASP A 16 -10.26 -7.01 -8.21
C ASP A 16 -8.98 -6.38 -7.65
N TRP A 17 -8.99 -5.06 -7.52
CA TRP A 17 -7.89 -4.31 -6.93
C TRP A 17 -7.58 -4.70 -5.48
N ASN A 18 -8.53 -5.28 -4.74
CA ASN A 18 -8.30 -5.69 -3.35
C ASN A 18 -7.28 -6.81 -3.21
N VAL A 19 -6.92 -7.51 -4.30
CA VAL A 19 -5.87 -8.53 -4.29
C VAL A 19 -4.46 -7.94 -4.15
N VAL A 20 -4.27 -6.67 -4.50
CA VAL A 20 -2.98 -5.95 -4.40
C VAL A 20 -3.06 -4.71 -3.51
N PHE A 21 -4.26 -4.19 -3.28
CA PHE A 21 -4.51 -3.01 -2.47
C PHE A 21 -5.90 -3.14 -1.82
N PRO A 22 -6.02 -3.81 -0.66
CA PRO A 22 -7.27 -4.22 -0.02
C PRO A 22 -8.03 -3.04 0.63
N ILE A 23 -8.17 -1.93 -0.08
CA ILE A 23 -8.73 -0.68 0.45
C ILE A 23 -10.21 -0.82 0.80
N ASP A 24 -10.99 -1.58 0.03
CA ASP A 24 -12.40 -1.79 0.35
C ASP A 24 -12.52 -2.59 1.65
N ARG A 25 -11.67 -3.60 1.83
CA ARG A 25 -11.64 -4.41 3.07
C ARG A 25 -11.26 -3.56 4.29
N LEU A 26 -10.33 -2.61 4.14
CA LEU A 26 -9.98 -1.68 5.21
C LEU A 26 -11.14 -0.72 5.53
N GLN A 27 -11.82 -0.21 4.50
CA GLN A 27 -12.99 0.65 4.67
C GLN A 27 -14.16 -0.09 5.34
N GLU A 28 -14.40 -1.36 4.99
CA GLU A 28 -15.38 -2.22 5.64
C GLU A 28 -15.06 -2.39 7.14
N LEU A 29 -13.80 -2.70 7.49
CA LEU A 29 -13.38 -2.82 8.89
C LEU A 29 -13.57 -1.51 9.67
N ALA A 30 -13.36 -0.36 9.04
CA ALA A 30 -13.62 0.95 9.64
C ALA A 30 -15.12 1.20 9.81
N ALA A 31 -15.94 0.84 8.82
CA ALA A 31 -17.40 0.97 8.87
C ALA A 31 -18.02 0.05 9.94
N GLU A 32 -17.45 -1.13 10.17
CA GLU A 32 -17.83 -2.05 11.24
C GLU A 32 -17.34 -1.60 12.63
N GLY A 33 -16.48 -0.58 12.69
CA GLY A 33 -15.88 -0.07 13.93
C GLY A 33 -14.80 -0.97 14.52
N PHE A 34 -14.27 -1.94 13.75
CA PHE A 34 -13.17 -2.79 14.16
C PHE A 34 -11.84 -2.02 14.21
N ILE A 35 -11.63 -1.11 13.26
CA ILE A 35 -10.57 -0.09 13.30
C ILE A 35 -11.20 1.30 13.35
N GLY A 36 -10.44 2.29 13.86
CA GLY A 36 -10.94 3.66 14.00
C GLY A 36 -11.12 4.41 12.69
N SER A 37 -10.17 4.24 11.76
CA SER A 37 -10.19 4.89 10.44
C SER A 37 -9.21 4.21 9.47
N VAL A 38 -9.30 4.60 8.20
CA VAL A 38 -8.29 4.33 7.16
C VAL A 38 -7.58 5.65 6.86
N ALA A 39 -6.27 5.62 6.63
CA ALA A 39 -5.50 6.81 6.29
C ALA A 39 -5.94 7.41 4.95
N ASP A 40 -5.84 8.74 4.79
CA ASP A 40 -6.22 9.42 3.53
C ASP A 40 -5.23 9.13 2.39
N TYR A 41 -3.96 8.91 2.74
CA TYR A 41 -2.87 8.70 1.78
C TYR A 41 -2.29 7.28 1.87
N HIS A 42 -2.01 6.72 0.70
CA HIS A 42 -1.50 5.36 0.55
C HIS A 42 -0.32 5.37 -0.42
N TYR A 43 0.67 4.54 -0.15
CA TYR A 43 1.98 4.64 -0.80
C TYR A 43 2.38 3.29 -1.40
N SER A 44 3.07 3.33 -2.54
CA SER A 44 3.59 2.14 -3.22
C SER A 44 5.01 2.39 -3.70
N PHE A 45 5.77 1.30 -3.84
CA PHE A 45 7.14 1.31 -4.35
C PHE A 45 7.20 0.40 -5.58
N MET A 46 8.03 0.74 -6.56
CA MET A 46 8.27 -0.12 -7.71
C MET A 46 9.18 -1.28 -7.29
N GLY A 47 8.66 -2.51 -7.27
CA GLY A 47 9.41 -3.68 -6.78
C GLY A 47 10.61 -4.10 -7.63
N ALA A 48 10.78 -3.56 -8.84
CA ALA A 48 11.90 -3.84 -9.73
C ALA A 48 13.17 -3.02 -9.41
N THR A 49 13.38 -2.66 -8.15
CA THR A 49 14.52 -1.89 -7.64
C THR A 49 15.08 -2.58 -6.40
N ASP A 50 16.39 -2.51 -6.16
CA ASP A 50 17.00 -3.09 -4.96
C ASP A 50 16.41 -2.41 -3.71
N PRO A 51 15.88 -3.16 -2.72
CA PRO A 51 15.33 -2.56 -1.50
C PRO A 51 16.30 -1.64 -0.76
N ALA A 52 17.61 -1.87 -0.84
CA ALA A 52 18.61 -0.99 -0.23
C ALA A 52 18.60 0.42 -0.86
N GLU A 53 18.32 0.52 -2.17
CA GLU A 53 18.19 1.79 -2.86
C GLU A 53 16.88 2.53 -2.52
N MET A 54 15.88 1.83 -1.98
CA MET A 54 14.61 2.41 -1.56
C MET A 54 14.66 3.01 -0.15
N GLU A 55 15.68 2.70 0.66
CA GLU A 55 15.78 3.11 2.06
C GLU A 55 15.58 4.63 2.26
N PRO A 56 16.18 5.53 1.46
CA PRO A 56 15.99 6.96 1.65
C PRO A 56 14.52 7.40 1.44
N SER A 57 13.84 6.82 0.45
CA SER A 57 12.42 7.08 0.18
C SER A 57 11.53 6.50 1.29
N ALA A 58 11.85 5.29 1.78
CA ALA A 58 11.15 4.67 2.90
C ALA A 58 11.29 5.49 4.19
N ARG A 59 12.48 6.05 4.44
CA ARG A 59 12.73 6.95 5.58
C ARG A 59 11.90 8.23 5.49
N ASN A 60 11.81 8.83 4.31
CA ASN A 60 10.95 10.00 4.09
C ASN A 60 9.47 9.65 4.29
N LEU A 61 9.02 8.51 3.78
CA LEU A 61 7.66 8.02 3.99
C LEU A 61 7.34 7.83 5.47
N ALA A 62 8.26 7.30 6.27
CA ALA A 62 8.04 7.12 7.70
C ALA A 62 7.74 8.44 8.43
N LEU A 63 8.30 9.57 7.98
CA LEU A 63 7.98 10.89 8.52
C LEU A 63 6.55 11.33 8.16
N LEU A 64 6.09 11.04 6.94
CA LEU A 64 4.72 11.32 6.51
C LEU A 64 3.71 10.50 7.30
N LEU A 65 3.93 9.18 7.41
CA LEU A 65 3.07 8.28 8.20
C LEU A 65 2.97 8.73 9.67
N LYS A 66 4.10 9.18 10.24
CA LYS A 66 4.10 9.75 11.59
C LYS A 66 3.31 11.06 11.68
N GLY A 67 3.39 11.91 10.66
CA GLY A 67 2.60 13.14 10.55
C GLY A 67 1.10 12.87 10.43
N ASP A 68 0.73 11.82 9.70
CA ASP A 68 -0.64 11.33 9.53
C ASP A 68 -1.17 10.58 10.78
N GLN A 69 -0.34 10.42 11.81
CA GLN A 69 -0.67 9.77 13.09
C GLN A 69 -1.22 8.35 12.93
N VAL A 70 -0.72 7.57 11.97
CA VAL A 70 -1.14 6.19 11.81
C VAL A 70 -0.64 5.31 12.97
N ASP A 71 -1.52 4.46 13.51
CA ASP A 71 -1.18 3.51 14.57
C ASP A 71 -0.54 2.21 14.03
N ALA A 72 -0.84 1.87 12.77
CA ALA A 72 -0.38 0.64 12.13
C ALA A 72 -0.17 0.86 10.62
N ALA A 73 0.71 0.04 10.03
CA ALA A 73 0.93 -0.01 8.58
C ALA A 73 0.76 -1.45 8.08
N LEU A 74 0.03 -1.60 6.97
CA LEU A 74 -0.11 -2.87 6.27
C LEU A 74 0.87 -2.91 5.10
N LEU A 75 1.82 -3.83 5.14
CA LEU A 75 2.71 -4.10 4.01
C LEU A 75 2.07 -5.17 3.12
N VAL A 76 1.68 -4.78 1.90
CA VAL A 76 1.06 -5.68 0.92
C VAL A 76 2.09 -6.05 -0.14
N PRO A 77 2.61 -7.30 -0.16
CA PRO A 77 3.53 -7.74 -1.19
C PRO A 77 2.80 -7.98 -2.51
N VAL A 78 3.36 -7.49 -3.62
CA VAL A 78 2.83 -7.60 -4.99
C VAL A 78 3.93 -8.02 -5.95
#